data_AF-A0A5B7BJ39-F1
#
_entry.id   AF-A0A5B7BJ39-F1
#
_cell.length_a   1.000
_cell.length_b   1.000
_cell.length_c   1.000
_cell.angle_alpha   90.00
_cell.angle_beta   90.00
_cell.angle_gamma   90.00
#
_symmetry.space_group_name_H-M   'P 1'
#
loop_
_entity.id
_entity.type
_entity.pdbx_description
1 polymer ?
#
loop_
_entity_poly.entity_id
_entity_poly.type
_entity_poly.pdbx_seq_one_letter_code
_entity_poly.pdbx_strand_id
1 'polypeptide(L)'
;ELFPKFDRQRFTENADATMTTTATATATTRKQSNLSNPPPPPLTDVDIVRLAQQHPLTCSPLPPFLLSPTSHQSLISFLHSRSSSSSPSLSVAEYTSSLLSLISLALAPHTHHSLSTLISSLLISYINLFNSHKIPHDRNSLNTIQLFAVHLENIPDQNLTSIADSIVSGLSQIVDPDDTQLLDLLPKCIELIRNSNEIEGNRDYANSLIDGVFSRGWSKVLLVKMVSIIREFSFLDKGRRREFLEKVFGGMKSVELQDLPSLVYQLLVLASKGFSKREVIEGVVMFFGSKMGLKASSTVRQVEGTVLLHVNFAVKQDPSLGQEVMGLVRSDFRAFNHFTVAVLMSVARVRRFSESSMGILKTALITAYRDYKFAKGCKWLPDDLKEEYLQSVKIVEKAVLRAVSESNLGREHIVPSIVQFGFVLLESVEEGNCKELVKSDGLMGTEELGIQMLKTLFEIHEMARNEVGMGITSVLALQFLNVHAHQCSL
;
A
#
# COMPACT_ATOMS: atom_id res chain seq x y z
N GLU A 1 32.19 12.72 -33.02
CA GLU A 1 30.96 12.46 -33.81
C GLU A 1 29.77 12.68 -32.89
N LEU A 2 28.78 13.53 -33.12
CA LEU A 2 28.42 14.42 -34.22
C LEU A 2 27.50 15.48 -33.59
N PHE A 3 27.91 16.76 -33.65
CA PHE A 3 27.09 17.95 -33.44
C PHE A 3 27.33 18.82 -34.67
N PRO A 4 26.33 19.51 -35.23
CA PRO A 4 26.61 20.69 -36.02
C PRO A 4 26.05 21.95 -35.34
N LYS A 5 26.98 22.84 -35.01
CA LYS A 5 26.77 24.28 -34.89
C LYS A 5 26.63 24.85 -36.31
N PHE A 6 25.69 25.76 -36.54
CA PHE A 6 25.64 26.56 -37.76
C PHE A 6 26.16 27.97 -37.50
N ASP A 7 27.02 28.38 -38.43
CA ASP A 7 27.89 29.54 -38.41
C ASP A 7 27.19 30.86 -38.71
N ARG A 8 27.80 31.92 -38.15
CA ARG A 8 27.48 33.33 -38.34
C ARG A 8 28.47 33.88 -39.36
N GLN A 9 28.01 34.32 -40.53
CA GLN A 9 28.84 35.08 -41.48
C GLN A 9 28.36 36.53 -41.64
N ARG A 10 29.36 37.41 -41.56
CA ARG A 10 29.34 38.86 -41.75
C ARG A 10 29.09 39.20 -43.22
N PHE A 11 28.48 40.36 -43.47
CA PHE A 11 28.90 41.26 -44.54
C PHE A 11 28.82 42.70 -44.03
N THR A 12 29.92 43.43 -44.23
CA THR A 12 30.11 44.86 -43.99
C THR A 12 30.72 45.44 -45.26
N GLU A 13 30.12 46.50 -45.82
CA GLU A 13 30.72 47.55 -46.68
C GLU A 13 29.64 48.64 -46.84
N ASN A 14 29.85 49.86 -46.29
CA ASN A 14 30.38 51.07 -46.96
C ASN A 14 29.56 51.51 -48.20
N ALA A 15 29.28 52.78 -48.50
CA ALA A 15 29.36 54.10 -47.88
C ALA A 15 28.61 55.08 -48.84
N ASP A 16 28.32 56.28 -48.37
CA ASP A 16 28.00 57.51 -49.12
C ASP A 16 26.71 57.62 -49.97
N ALA A 17 25.81 58.53 -49.56
CA ALA A 17 25.67 59.83 -50.23
C ALA A 17 24.57 60.68 -49.58
N THR A 18 24.97 61.87 -49.15
CA THR A 18 24.19 63.02 -48.69
C THR A 18 23.07 63.45 -49.63
N MET A 19 21.90 63.80 -49.09
CA MET A 19 21.19 64.99 -49.54
C MET A 19 20.38 65.67 -48.42
N THR A 20 20.77 66.91 -48.20
CA THR A 20 20.32 67.88 -47.21
C THR A 20 18.95 68.46 -47.60
N THR A 21 18.04 68.62 -46.64
CA THR A 21 17.07 69.74 -46.70
C THR A 21 16.69 70.17 -45.30
N THR A 22 17.18 71.35 -44.96
CA THR A 22 16.92 72.16 -43.77
C THR A 22 15.49 72.74 -43.79
N ALA A 23 14.78 72.67 -42.67
CA ALA A 23 13.72 73.63 -42.32
C ALA A 23 13.57 73.74 -40.79
N THR A 24 14.28 74.74 -40.25
CA THR A 24 13.88 75.72 -39.23
C THR A 24 13.05 75.31 -37.99
N ALA A 25 13.66 75.56 -36.84
CA ALA A 25 13.12 75.51 -35.49
C ALA A 25 11.97 76.50 -35.24
N THR A 26 11.05 76.13 -34.35
CA THR A 26 10.37 77.06 -33.43
C THR A 26 9.98 76.31 -32.16
N ALA A 27 10.74 76.55 -31.10
CA ALA A 27 10.41 76.13 -29.75
C ALA A 27 9.23 76.97 -29.25
N THR A 28 8.10 76.33 -28.94
CA THR A 28 7.05 76.94 -28.12
C THR A 28 6.59 75.94 -27.07
N THR A 29 7.01 76.21 -25.84
CA THR A 29 6.60 75.57 -24.60
C THR A 29 5.09 75.64 -24.44
N ARG A 30 4.40 74.47 -24.48
CA ARG A 30 3.00 74.37 -24.06
C ARG A 30 2.84 73.20 -23.09
N LYS A 31 2.54 73.56 -21.84
CA LYS A 31 2.26 72.70 -20.69
C LYS A 31 1.42 71.47 -21.09
N GLN A 32 1.97 70.28 -20.95
CA GLN A 32 1.20 69.03 -20.91
C GLN A 32 0.40 69.02 -19.61
N SER A 33 -0.92 69.15 -19.74
CA SER A 33 -1.89 68.82 -18.71
C SER A 33 -1.79 67.33 -18.40
N ASN A 34 -1.47 67.01 -17.15
CA ASN A 34 -1.60 65.68 -16.55
C ASN A 34 -3.02 65.13 -16.78
N LEU A 35 -3.18 64.27 -17.78
CA LEU A 35 -4.28 63.30 -17.80
C LEU A 35 -3.76 62.09 -17.04
N SER A 36 -4.06 62.07 -15.74
CA SER A 36 -3.98 60.88 -14.91
C SER A 36 -4.86 59.80 -15.53
N ASN A 37 -4.24 58.83 -16.21
CA ASN A 37 -4.93 57.59 -16.55
C ASN A 37 -5.48 57.00 -15.24
N PRO A 38 -6.78 56.64 -15.16
CA PRO A 38 -7.29 55.92 -14.01
C PRO A 38 -6.48 54.61 -13.85
N PRO A 39 -6.24 54.14 -12.61
CA PRO A 39 -5.63 52.84 -12.40
C PRO A 39 -6.42 51.79 -13.18
N PRO A 40 -5.77 50.83 -13.87
CA PRO A 40 -6.48 49.80 -14.60
C PRO A 40 -7.47 49.09 -13.66
N PRO A 41 -8.67 48.70 -14.15
CA PRO A 41 -9.67 48.04 -13.32
C PRO A 41 -9.08 46.79 -12.66
N PRO A 42 -9.49 46.44 -11.44
CA PRO A 42 -9.04 45.21 -10.79
C PRO A 42 -9.41 44.02 -11.68
N LEU A 43 -8.44 43.13 -11.92
CA LEU A 43 -8.63 41.93 -12.75
C LEU A 43 -9.79 41.10 -12.20
N THR A 44 -10.72 40.70 -13.08
CA THR A 44 -11.77 39.76 -12.71
C THR A 44 -11.26 38.32 -12.72
N ASP A 45 -12.01 37.42 -12.10
CA ASP A 45 -11.79 35.98 -12.16
C ASP A 45 -11.73 35.43 -13.60
N VAL A 46 -12.57 35.93 -14.52
CA VAL A 46 -12.54 35.58 -15.95
C VAL A 46 -11.26 36.10 -16.62
N ASP A 47 -10.78 37.27 -16.21
CA ASP A 47 -9.55 37.85 -16.77
C ASP A 47 -8.31 37.06 -16.36
N ILE A 48 -8.28 36.53 -15.12
CA ILE A 48 -7.20 35.67 -14.63
C ILE A 48 -7.10 34.37 -15.45
N VAL A 49 -8.23 33.73 -15.74
CA VAL A 49 -8.27 32.51 -16.58
C VAL A 49 -7.81 32.83 -18.01
N ARG A 50 -8.30 33.92 -18.60
CA ARG A 50 -7.87 34.36 -19.95
C ARG A 50 -6.38 34.67 -20.00
N LEU A 51 -5.86 35.32 -18.95
CA LEU A 51 -4.45 35.67 -18.85
C LEU A 51 -3.57 34.42 -18.77
N ALA A 52 -3.96 33.41 -17.98
CA ALA A 52 -3.25 32.13 -17.92
C ALA A 52 -3.23 31.38 -19.27
N GLN A 53 -4.30 31.45 -20.05
CA GLN A 53 -4.39 30.81 -21.37
C GLN A 53 -3.56 31.54 -22.44
N GLN A 54 -3.44 32.87 -22.35
CA GLN A 54 -2.74 33.69 -23.34
C GLN A 54 -1.25 33.86 -23.05
N HIS A 55 -0.83 33.79 -21.78
CA HIS A 55 0.54 34.02 -21.36
C HIS A 55 1.60 33.10 -22.03
N PRO A 56 1.35 31.80 -22.28
CA PRO A 56 2.30 30.93 -22.99
C PRO A 56 2.64 31.42 -24.40
N LEU A 57 1.78 32.26 -25.00
CA LEU A 57 1.92 32.78 -26.35
C LEU A 57 2.55 34.19 -26.39
N THR A 58 2.41 34.98 -25.32
CA THR A 58 2.76 36.41 -25.34
C THR A 58 4.01 36.77 -24.51
N CYS A 59 4.43 35.94 -23.55
CA CYS A 59 5.56 36.22 -22.64
C CYS A 59 5.54 37.64 -22.01
N SER A 60 4.36 38.20 -21.81
CA SER A 60 4.16 39.53 -21.20
C SER A 60 4.41 39.47 -19.69
N PRO A 61 4.98 40.52 -19.06
CA PRO A 61 5.18 40.53 -17.61
C PRO A 61 3.85 40.38 -16.86
N LEU A 62 3.87 39.61 -15.78
CA LEU A 62 2.68 39.37 -14.95
C LEU A 62 2.12 40.68 -14.37
N PRO A 63 0.78 40.82 -14.30
CA PRO A 63 0.17 42.02 -13.71
C PRO A 63 0.62 42.27 -12.27
N PRO A 64 0.98 43.50 -11.89
CA PRO A 64 1.36 43.86 -10.52
C PRO A 64 0.29 43.51 -9.48
N PHE A 65 -0.98 43.49 -9.89
CA PHE A 65 -2.11 43.08 -9.07
C PHE A 65 -1.93 41.65 -8.52
N LEU A 66 -1.46 40.69 -9.32
CA LEU A 66 -1.25 39.30 -8.88
C LEU A 66 -0.07 39.16 -7.90
N LEU A 67 0.86 40.11 -7.92
CA LEU A 67 2.07 40.10 -7.09
C LEU A 67 1.89 40.87 -5.77
N SER A 68 0.78 41.61 -5.61
CA SER A 68 0.53 42.46 -4.44
C SER A 68 -0.19 41.70 -3.32
N PRO A 69 0.29 41.74 -2.06
CA PRO A 69 -0.40 41.12 -0.92
C PRO A 69 -1.86 41.60 -0.74
N THR A 70 -2.16 42.83 -1.16
CA THR A 70 -3.49 43.43 -1.04
C THR A 70 -4.55 42.77 -1.94
N SER A 71 -4.14 42.03 -2.97
CA SER A 71 -5.07 41.33 -3.87
C SER A 71 -5.44 39.92 -3.39
N HIS A 72 -4.71 39.35 -2.43
CA HIS A 72 -4.89 37.96 -2.00
C HIS A 72 -6.33 37.67 -1.54
N GLN A 73 -6.93 38.57 -0.75
CA GLN A 73 -8.31 38.41 -0.29
C GLN A 73 -9.31 38.42 -1.46
N SER A 74 -9.08 39.27 -2.45
CA SER A 74 -9.92 39.32 -3.66
C SER A 74 -9.76 38.04 -4.49
N LEU A 75 -8.54 37.54 -4.66
CA LEU A 75 -8.27 36.29 -5.38
C LEU A 75 -8.92 35.07 -4.70
N ILE A 76 -8.97 35.03 -3.37
CA ILE A 76 -9.68 34.00 -2.61
C ILE A 76 -11.20 34.17 -2.75
N SER A 77 -11.71 35.41 -2.72
CA SER A 77 -13.15 35.66 -2.91
C SER A 77 -13.66 35.18 -4.27
N PHE A 78 -12.82 35.25 -5.31
CA PHE A 78 -13.12 34.71 -6.63
C PHE A 78 -13.25 33.18 -6.63
N LEU A 79 -12.43 32.46 -5.85
CA LEU A 79 -12.57 31.01 -5.67
C LEU A 79 -13.94 30.66 -5.08
N HIS A 80 -14.39 31.39 -4.05
CA HIS A 80 -15.70 31.21 -3.43
C HIS A 80 -16.87 31.59 -4.35
N SER A 81 -16.70 32.62 -5.17
CA SER A 81 -17.69 32.98 -6.19
C SER A 81 -17.85 31.86 -7.22
N ARG A 82 -16.73 31.31 -7.69
CA ARG A 82 -16.69 30.19 -8.65
C ARG A 82 -17.30 28.91 -8.09
N SER A 83 -17.09 28.61 -6.80
CA SER A 83 -17.74 27.46 -6.17
C SER A 83 -19.27 27.58 -6.08
N SER A 84 -19.81 28.79 -6.21
CA SER A 84 -21.26 29.04 -6.24
C SER A 84 -21.84 29.12 -7.66
N SER A 85 -21.04 28.81 -8.69
CA SER A 85 -21.48 28.87 -10.09
C SER A 85 -22.39 27.70 -10.48
N SER A 86 -22.97 27.75 -11.68
CA SER A 86 -23.80 26.66 -12.22
C SER A 86 -23.04 25.35 -12.45
N SER A 87 -21.71 25.42 -12.55
CA SER A 87 -20.83 24.25 -12.74
C SER A 87 -19.58 24.38 -11.86
N PRO A 88 -19.70 24.17 -10.54
CA PRO A 88 -18.63 24.45 -9.57
C PRO A 88 -17.33 23.72 -9.89
N SER A 89 -17.41 22.43 -10.23
CA SER A 89 -16.25 21.57 -10.54
C SER A 89 -15.31 22.18 -11.59
N LEU A 90 -15.81 22.44 -12.80
CA LEU A 90 -15.00 22.98 -13.89
C LEU A 90 -14.52 24.40 -13.56
N SER A 91 -15.42 25.25 -13.05
CA SER A 91 -15.11 26.66 -12.80
C SER A 91 -14.04 26.87 -11.73
N VAL A 92 -14.03 26.03 -10.69
CA VAL A 92 -13.04 26.07 -9.60
C VAL A 92 -11.72 25.49 -10.08
N ALA A 93 -11.74 24.38 -10.81
CA ALA A 93 -10.54 23.75 -11.34
C ALA A 93 -9.84 24.64 -12.37
N GLU A 94 -10.57 25.23 -13.32
CA GLU A 94 -10.02 26.17 -14.32
C GLU A 94 -9.40 27.39 -13.65
N TYR A 95 -10.10 28.00 -12.69
CA TYR A 95 -9.59 29.17 -11.97
C TYR A 95 -8.34 28.83 -11.15
N THR A 96 -8.40 27.76 -10.36
CA THR A 96 -7.30 27.36 -9.46
C THR A 96 -6.07 26.94 -10.24
N SER A 97 -6.22 26.14 -11.30
CA SER A 97 -5.10 25.75 -12.18
C SER A 97 -4.50 26.95 -12.90
N SER A 98 -5.33 27.89 -13.38
CA SER A 98 -4.87 29.14 -14.01
C SER A 98 -4.05 29.98 -13.03
N LEU A 99 -4.55 30.16 -11.82
CA LEU A 99 -3.89 30.95 -10.77
C LEU A 99 -2.57 30.30 -10.34
N LEU A 100 -2.55 28.99 -10.08
CA LEU A 100 -1.32 28.26 -9.74
C LEU A 100 -0.29 28.29 -10.88
N SER A 101 -0.71 28.18 -12.14
CA SER A 101 0.19 28.30 -13.30
C SER A 101 0.85 29.68 -13.36
N LEU A 102 0.06 30.73 -13.13
CA LEU A 102 0.57 32.10 -13.11
C LEU A 102 1.51 32.35 -11.93
N ILE A 103 1.19 31.81 -10.75
CA ILE A 103 2.06 31.90 -9.57
C ILE A 103 3.38 31.17 -9.83
N SER A 104 3.35 30.00 -10.47
CA SER A 104 4.54 29.22 -10.81
C SER A 104 5.52 30.00 -11.70
N LEU A 105 4.98 30.76 -12.67
CA LEU A 105 5.76 31.64 -13.54
C LEU A 105 6.35 32.85 -12.80
N ALA A 106 5.74 33.24 -11.68
CA ALA A 106 6.06 34.42 -10.89
C ALA A 106 7.09 34.18 -9.77
N LEU A 107 7.46 32.92 -9.52
CA LEU A 107 8.44 32.54 -8.49
C LEU A 107 9.86 32.97 -8.91
N ALA A 108 10.14 34.26 -8.75
CA ALA A 108 11.46 34.88 -8.87
C ALA A 108 11.99 35.28 -7.48
N PRO A 109 13.33 35.35 -7.27
CA PRO A 109 14.00 35.46 -5.96
C PRO A 109 13.46 36.52 -4.98
N HIS A 110 12.80 37.57 -5.45
CA HIS A 110 12.38 38.73 -4.66
C HIS A 110 10.87 38.79 -4.35
N THR A 111 10.04 37.93 -4.94
CA THR A 111 8.56 37.91 -4.77
C THR A 111 8.05 36.67 -4.03
N HIS A 112 8.94 35.76 -3.62
CA HIS A 112 8.59 34.44 -3.08
C HIS A 112 7.69 34.49 -1.84
N HIS A 113 7.89 35.42 -0.90
CA HIS A 113 7.15 35.40 0.36
C HIS A 113 5.65 35.74 0.19
N SER A 114 5.30 36.76 -0.62
CA SER A 114 3.90 37.10 -0.86
C SER A 114 3.17 35.97 -1.58
N LEU A 115 3.77 35.41 -2.62
CA LEU A 115 3.15 34.34 -3.40
C LEU A 115 3.03 33.02 -2.61
N SER A 116 3.98 32.75 -1.73
CA SER A 116 3.95 31.63 -0.78
C SER A 116 2.76 31.72 0.18
N THR A 117 2.50 32.91 0.75
CA THR A 117 1.32 33.13 1.61
C THR A 117 -0.01 33.07 0.83
N LEU A 118 -0.02 33.49 -0.44
CA LEU A 118 -1.18 33.31 -1.33
C LEU A 118 -1.47 31.83 -1.60
N ILE A 119 -0.47 31.02 -1.95
CA ILE A 119 -0.66 29.57 -2.16
C ILE A 119 -1.22 28.91 -0.89
N SER A 120 -0.68 29.29 0.28
CA SER A 120 -1.14 28.78 1.57
C SER A 120 -2.62 29.05 1.81
N SER A 121 -3.02 30.32 1.67
CA SER A 121 -4.39 30.77 1.92
C SER A 121 -5.37 30.22 0.88
N LEU A 122 -4.93 30.09 -0.38
CA LEU A 122 -5.69 29.45 -1.45
C LEU A 122 -5.94 27.96 -1.15
N LEU A 123 -4.91 27.22 -0.72
CA LEU A 123 -5.03 25.80 -0.37
C LEU A 123 -5.92 25.59 0.85
N ILE A 124 -5.77 26.38 1.91
CA ILE A 124 -6.66 26.32 3.09
C ILE A 124 -8.10 26.60 2.68
N SER A 125 -8.34 27.63 1.86
CA SER A 125 -9.67 27.94 1.34
C SER A 125 -10.24 26.80 0.50
N TYR A 126 -9.41 26.15 -0.33
CA TYR A 126 -9.80 25.01 -1.13
C TYR A 126 -10.16 23.79 -0.27
N ILE A 127 -9.35 23.47 0.75
CA ILE A 127 -9.62 22.40 1.72
C ILE A 127 -10.94 22.64 2.45
N ASN A 128 -11.20 23.88 2.87
CA ASN A 128 -12.47 24.24 3.51
C ASN A 128 -13.66 24.06 2.57
N LEU A 129 -13.53 24.43 1.29
CA LEU A 129 -14.56 24.20 0.28
C LEU A 129 -14.80 22.70 0.03
N PHE A 130 -13.73 21.91 -0.03
CA PHE A 130 -13.78 20.45 -0.18
C PHE A 130 -14.47 19.80 1.01
N ASN A 131 -13.98 20.02 2.24
CA ASN A 131 -14.56 19.45 3.46
C ASN A 131 -16.03 19.89 3.67
N SER A 132 -16.39 21.11 3.28
CA SER A 132 -17.78 21.59 3.37
C SER A 132 -18.68 21.13 2.22
N HIS A 133 -18.21 20.25 1.33
CA HIS A 133 -18.94 19.72 0.17
C HIS A 133 -19.50 20.81 -0.75
N LYS A 134 -18.85 21.99 -0.78
CA LYS A 134 -19.20 23.11 -1.67
C LYS A 134 -18.61 22.96 -3.06
N ILE A 135 -17.67 22.03 -3.23
CA ILE A 135 -17.13 21.62 -4.52
C ILE A 135 -17.36 20.11 -4.69
N PRO A 136 -17.69 19.64 -5.90
CA PRO A 136 -17.80 18.21 -6.16
C PRO A 136 -16.46 17.49 -5.97
N HIS A 137 -16.50 16.28 -5.43
CA HIS A 137 -15.35 15.39 -5.37
C HIS A 137 -15.33 14.54 -6.64
N ASP A 138 -14.50 14.93 -7.60
CA ASP A 138 -14.44 14.33 -8.92
C ASP A 138 -13.00 14.34 -9.48
N ARG A 139 -12.87 14.05 -10.78
CA ARG A 139 -11.56 14.04 -11.44
C ARG A 139 -10.90 15.43 -11.48
N ASN A 140 -11.68 16.50 -11.57
CA ASN A 140 -11.16 17.86 -11.61
C ASN A 140 -10.65 18.30 -10.24
N SER A 141 -11.33 17.91 -9.16
CA SER A 141 -10.83 18.15 -7.81
C SER A 141 -9.53 17.39 -7.55
N LEU A 142 -9.43 16.13 -8.01
CA LEU A 142 -8.21 15.33 -7.91
C LEU A 142 -7.04 15.99 -8.66
N ASN A 143 -7.26 16.42 -9.92
CA ASN A 143 -6.23 17.12 -10.70
C ASN A 143 -5.77 18.41 -10.00
N THR A 144 -6.71 19.16 -9.43
CA THR A 144 -6.41 20.40 -8.70
C THR A 144 -5.56 20.12 -7.45
N ILE A 145 -5.90 19.08 -6.69
CA ILE A 145 -5.12 18.62 -5.53
C ILE A 145 -3.70 18.20 -5.95
N GLN A 146 -3.56 17.46 -7.05
CA GLN A 146 -2.25 17.07 -7.58
C GLN A 146 -1.40 18.29 -8.00
N LEU A 147 -2.01 19.35 -8.53
CA LEU A 147 -1.31 20.61 -8.79
C LEU A 147 -0.83 21.27 -7.49
N PHE A 148 -1.66 21.31 -6.45
CA PHE A 148 -1.23 21.80 -5.14
C PHE A 148 -0.06 21.00 -4.56
N ALA A 149 -0.01 19.67 -4.76
CA ALA A 149 1.09 18.83 -4.29
C ALA A 149 2.47 19.27 -4.82
N VAL A 150 2.52 19.79 -6.05
CA VAL A 150 3.75 20.33 -6.66
C VAL A 150 4.21 21.62 -5.98
N HIS A 151 3.28 22.41 -5.45
CA HIS A 151 3.58 23.71 -4.83
C HIS A 151 3.75 23.68 -3.30
N LEU A 152 3.59 22.52 -2.66
CA LEU A 152 3.71 22.38 -1.20
C LEU A 152 5.07 22.85 -0.65
N GLU A 153 6.17 22.67 -1.39
CA GLU A 153 7.53 23.11 -0.99
C GLU A 153 7.67 24.63 -0.90
N ASN A 154 6.77 25.37 -1.56
CA ASN A 154 6.80 26.83 -1.58
C ASN A 154 5.95 27.44 -0.45
N ILE A 155 5.30 26.64 0.39
CA ILE A 155 4.41 27.10 1.46
C ILE A 155 5.23 27.34 2.75
N PRO A 156 4.98 28.40 3.53
CA PRO A 156 5.68 28.63 4.79
C PRO A 156 5.33 27.54 5.81
N ASP A 157 6.31 27.15 6.61
CA ASP A 157 6.20 26.02 7.54
C ASP A 157 5.03 26.19 8.55
N GLN A 158 4.80 27.41 9.03
CA GLN A 158 3.69 27.73 9.95
C GLN A 158 2.29 27.50 9.34
N ASN A 159 2.16 27.59 8.01
CA ASN A 159 0.90 27.35 7.33
C ASN A 159 0.73 25.86 6.99
N LEU A 160 1.83 25.11 6.81
CA LEU A 160 1.79 23.67 6.58
C LEU A 160 1.15 22.92 7.76
N THR A 161 1.39 23.36 8.99
CA THR A 161 0.76 22.77 10.19
C THR A 161 -0.76 22.90 10.14
N SER A 162 -1.27 24.12 9.89
CA SER A 162 -2.71 24.38 9.75
C SER A 162 -3.37 23.60 8.60
N ILE A 163 -2.66 23.42 7.49
CA ILE A 163 -3.11 22.61 6.35
C ILE A 163 -3.22 21.14 6.76
N ALA A 164 -2.18 20.60 7.41
CA ALA A 164 -2.17 19.21 7.88
C ALA A 164 -3.29 18.97 8.92
N ASP A 165 -3.50 19.87 9.87
CA ASP A 165 -4.59 19.80 10.84
C ASP A 165 -5.96 19.80 10.16
N SER A 166 -6.15 20.65 9.14
CA SER A 166 -7.39 20.71 8.39
C SER A 166 -7.68 19.41 7.65
N ILE A 167 -6.67 18.79 7.03
CA ILE A 167 -6.80 17.47 6.38
C ILE A 167 -7.13 16.38 7.42
N VAL A 168 -6.39 16.33 8.52
CA VAL A 168 -6.62 15.34 9.59
C VAL A 168 -8.01 15.52 10.18
N SER A 169 -8.48 16.76 10.38
CA SER A 169 -9.82 17.07 10.90
C SER A 169 -10.94 16.48 10.03
N GLY A 170 -10.78 16.48 8.70
CA GLY A 170 -11.74 15.96 7.74
C GLY A 170 -11.84 14.43 7.68
N LEU A 171 -10.92 13.69 8.31
CA LEU A 171 -10.89 12.21 8.24
C LEU A 171 -12.19 11.52 8.68
N SER A 172 -12.93 12.11 9.63
CA SER A 172 -14.18 11.54 10.13
C SER A 172 -15.35 11.69 9.15
N GLN A 173 -15.20 12.51 8.11
CA GLN A 173 -16.24 12.82 7.13
C GLN A 173 -16.13 11.95 5.86
N ILE A 174 -15.10 11.09 5.74
CA ILE A 174 -14.85 10.26 4.56
C ILE A 174 -15.88 9.12 4.49
N VAL A 175 -16.76 9.20 3.50
CA VAL A 175 -17.79 8.20 3.20
C VAL A 175 -17.48 7.51 1.87
N ASP A 176 -17.15 8.29 0.85
CA ASP A 176 -16.92 7.84 -0.53
C ASP A 176 -15.43 7.83 -0.91
N PRO A 177 -15.02 7.00 -1.89
CA PRO A 177 -13.62 6.95 -2.36
C PRO A 177 -13.06 8.31 -2.79
N ASP A 178 -13.91 9.15 -3.39
CA ASP A 178 -13.52 10.47 -3.85
C ASP A 178 -13.27 11.47 -2.70
N ASP A 179 -13.78 11.21 -1.49
CA ASP A 179 -13.50 12.05 -0.30
C ASP A 179 -12.06 11.91 0.18
N THR A 180 -11.36 10.86 -0.28
CA THR A 180 -9.99 10.56 0.15
C THR A 180 -8.91 11.35 -0.57
N GLN A 181 -9.28 12.15 -1.58
CA GLN A 181 -8.32 12.84 -2.46
C GLN A 181 -7.38 13.77 -1.68
N LEU A 182 -7.86 14.48 -0.66
CA LEU A 182 -7.02 15.36 0.17
C LEU A 182 -5.91 14.62 0.92
N LEU A 183 -6.08 13.32 1.18
CA LEU A 183 -5.07 12.51 1.87
C LEU A 183 -3.80 12.29 1.05
N ASP A 184 -3.84 12.55 -0.26
CA ASP A 184 -2.64 12.50 -1.11
C ASP A 184 -1.64 13.63 -0.78
N LEU A 185 -2.10 14.71 -0.13
CA LEU A 185 -1.21 15.80 0.31
C LEU A 185 -0.54 15.50 1.65
N LEU A 186 -1.18 14.70 2.50
CA LEU A 186 -0.80 14.51 3.89
C LEU A 186 0.63 13.97 4.08
N PRO A 187 1.10 12.95 3.34
CA PRO A 187 2.47 12.44 3.48
C PRO A 187 3.51 13.54 3.24
N LYS A 188 3.36 14.29 2.14
CA LYS A 188 4.27 15.38 1.76
C LYS A 188 4.22 16.53 2.77
N CYS A 189 3.03 16.90 3.27
CA CYS A 189 2.90 17.90 4.32
C CYS A 189 3.69 17.49 5.58
N ILE A 190 3.54 16.25 6.05
CA ILE A 190 4.23 15.78 7.25
C ILE A 190 5.75 15.70 7.01
N GLU A 191 6.18 15.26 5.84
CA GLU A 191 7.60 15.22 5.49
C GLU A 191 8.24 16.62 5.52
N LEU A 192 7.60 17.62 4.91
CA LEU A 192 8.07 19.01 4.94
C LEU A 192 8.11 19.57 6.37
N ILE A 193 7.05 19.35 7.15
CA ILE A 193 7.01 19.79 8.56
C ILE A 193 8.14 19.15 9.36
N ARG A 194 8.40 17.85 9.20
CA ARG A 194 9.47 17.15 9.92
C ARG A 194 10.88 17.64 9.56
N ASN A 195 11.07 18.17 8.36
CA ASN A 195 12.34 18.67 7.86
C ASN A 195 12.51 20.19 8.06
N SER A 196 11.46 20.89 8.52
CA SER A 196 11.51 22.32 8.83
C SER A 196 12.48 22.61 9.97
N ASN A 197 13.30 23.66 9.81
CA ASN A 197 14.13 24.20 10.89
C ASN A 197 13.41 25.31 11.68
N GLU A 198 12.27 25.79 11.19
CA GLU A 198 11.53 26.93 11.77
C GLU A 198 10.53 26.49 12.84
N ILE A 199 10.07 25.24 12.80
CA ILE A 199 9.12 24.68 13.77
C ILE A 199 9.87 24.00 14.92
N GLU A 200 9.84 24.61 16.11
CA GLU A 200 10.28 23.95 17.34
C GLU A 200 9.40 22.73 17.65
N GLY A 201 10.00 21.58 17.96
CA GLY A 201 9.25 20.35 18.23
C GLY A 201 8.58 19.73 16.99
N ASN A 202 9.04 20.07 15.77
CA ASN A 202 8.50 19.56 14.50
C ASN A 202 8.27 18.04 14.43
N ARG A 203 9.17 17.23 14.99
CA ARG A 203 9.05 15.76 15.03
C ARG A 203 7.94 15.33 15.97
N ASP A 204 7.80 15.98 17.12
CA ASP A 204 6.76 15.68 18.11
C ASP A 204 5.39 16.08 17.58
N TYR A 205 5.29 17.24 16.90
CA TYR A 205 4.08 17.65 16.19
C TYR A 205 3.70 16.65 15.08
N ALA A 206 4.66 16.26 14.24
CA ALA A 206 4.41 15.25 13.20
C ALA A 206 3.96 13.91 13.78
N ASN A 207 4.53 13.49 14.92
CA ASN A 207 4.08 12.29 15.62
C ASN A 207 2.66 12.47 16.17
N SER A 208 2.33 13.64 16.73
CA SER A 208 0.97 13.97 17.18
C SER A 208 -0.05 13.98 16.06
N LEU A 209 0.31 14.41 14.85
CA LEU A 209 -0.55 14.27 13.66
C LEU A 209 -0.83 12.81 13.33
N ILE A 210 0.20 11.95 13.36
CA ILE A 210 0.03 10.51 13.15
C ILE A 210 -0.84 9.89 14.25
N ASP A 211 -0.67 10.29 15.50
CA ASP A 211 -1.55 9.92 16.61
C ASP A 211 -3.00 10.36 16.34
N GLY A 212 -3.19 11.56 15.79
CA GLY A 212 -4.49 12.07 15.36
C GLY A 212 -5.13 11.21 14.25
N VAL A 213 -4.33 10.68 13.32
CA VAL A 213 -4.80 9.76 12.26
C VAL A 213 -5.13 8.38 12.83
N PHE A 214 -4.30 7.87 13.74
CA PHE A 214 -4.41 6.51 14.28
C PHE A 214 -5.45 6.39 15.40
N SER A 215 -5.73 7.46 16.16
CA SER A 215 -6.75 7.47 17.21
C SER A 215 -8.19 7.48 16.66
N ARG A 216 -8.39 7.93 15.42
CA ARG A 216 -9.72 8.01 14.78
C ARG A 216 -10.20 6.64 14.28
N GLY A 217 -11.52 6.45 14.23
CA GLY A 217 -12.13 5.28 13.58
C GLY A 217 -11.92 5.33 12.06
N TRP A 218 -11.51 4.21 11.45
CA TRP A 218 -11.34 4.13 10.00
C TRP A 218 -12.57 3.49 9.34
N SER A 219 -13.19 4.21 8.40
CA SER A 219 -14.17 3.64 7.47
C SER A 219 -13.48 2.66 6.52
N LYS A 220 -14.25 1.79 5.82
CA LYS A 220 -13.69 0.85 4.83
C LYS A 220 -12.89 1.58 3.74
N VAL A 221 -13.39 2.73 3.31
CA VAL A 221 -12.77 3.58 2.31
C VAL A 221 -11.47 4.18 2.81
N LEU A 222 -11.48 4.75 4.03
CA LEU A 222 -10.27 5.30 4.65
C LEU A 222 -9.21 4.23 4.86
N LEU A 223 -9.58 3.03 5.31
CA LEU A 223 -8.65 1.92 5.51
C LEU A 223 -7.90 1.56 4.22
N VAL A 224 -8.61 1.41 3.11
CA VAL A 224 -8.00 1.10 1.80
C VAL A 224 -7.07 2.24 1.36
N LYS A 225 -7.50 3.50 1.51
CA LYS A 225 -6.65 4.65 1.20
C LYS A 225 -5.38 4.66 2.03
N MET A 226 -5.49 4.46 3.34
CA MET A 226 -4.35 4.45 4.27
C MET A 226 -3.32 3.40 3.87
N VAL A 227 -3.75 2.19 3.47
CA VAL A 227 -2.85 1.15 2.92
C VAL A 227 -2.18 1.60 1.63
N SER A 228 -2.88 2.33 0.75
CA SER A 228 -2.27 2.86 -0.48
C SER A 228 -1.17 3.89 -0.22
N ILE A 229 -1.37 4.80 0.74
CA ILE A 229 -0.46 5.93 0.98
C ILE A 229 0.62 5.66 2.03
N ILE A 230 0.50 4.61 2.86
CA ILE A 230 1.42 4.37 3.99
C ILE A 230 2.90 4.31 3.59
N ARG A 231 3.19 3.86 2.37
CA ARG A 231 4.57 3.80 1.83
C ARG A 231 5.24 5.17 1.74
N GLU A 232 4.44 6.24 1.63
CA GLU A 232 4.92 7.62 1.52
C GLU A 232 5.31 8.17 2.89
N PHE A 233 4.90 7.50 3.97
CA PHE A 233 5.33 7.77 5.33
C PHE A 233 6.63 7.02 5.66
N SER A 234 7.70 7.32 4.92
CA SER A 234 9.01 6.66 5.03
C SER A 234 9.63 6.76 6.44
N PHE A 235 9.25 7.79 7.19
CA PHE A 235 9.76 8.11 8.52
C PHE A 235 9.16 7.28 9.67
N LEU A 236 8.15 6.43 9.41
CA LEU A 236 7.54 5.61 10.45
C LEU A 236 8.53 4.57 10.97
N ASP A 237 8.72 4.54 12.28
CA ASP A 237 9.51 3.54 12.98
C ASP A 237 8.77 2.20 13.06
N LYS A 238 9.48 1.17 13.53
CA LYS A 238 8.94 -0.19 13.61
C LYS A 238 7.71 -0.29 14.51
N GLY A 239 7.65 0.48 15.60
CA GLY A 239 6.51 0.49 16.52
C GLY A 239 5.25 1.01 15.82
N ARG A 240 5.34 2.17 15.16
CA ARG A 240 4.22 2.77 14.42
C ARG A 240 3.76 1.93 13.24
N ARG A 241 4.67 1.28 12.52
CA ARG A 241 4.29 0.34 11.45
C ARG A 241 3.50 -0.86 12.00
N ARG A 242 3.82 -1.34 13.21
CA ARG A 242 3.05 -2.41 13.87
C ARG A 242 1.66 -1.92 14.25
N GLU A 243 1.55 -0.77 14.91
CA GLU A 243 0.27 -0.16 15.28
C GLU A 243 -0.63 0.05 14.04
N PHE A 244 -0.04 0.52 12.93
CA PHE A 244 -0.72 0.62 11.64
C PHE A 244 -1.28 -0.72 11.18
N LEU A 245 -0.45 -1.78 11.14
CA LEU A 245 -0.87 -3.10 10.71
C LEU A 245 -1.95 -3.69 11.62
N GLU A 246 -1.82 -3.54 12.93
CA GLU A 246 -2.84 -3.97 13.90
C GLU A 246 -4.20 -3.31 13.61
N LYS A 247 -4.19 -2.00 13.31
CA LYS A 247 -5.39 -1.27 12.93
C LYS A 247 -5.97 -1.73 11.60
N VAL A 248 -5.12 -2.01 10.60
CA VAL A 248 -5.55 -2.56 9.29
C VAL A 248 -6.18 -3.94 9.47
N PHE A 249 -5.51 -4.90 10.11
CA PHE A 249 -6.05 -6.25 10.32
C PHE A 249 -7.29 -6.25 11.23
N GLY A 250 -7.37 -5.32 12.18
CA GLY A 250 -8.58 -5.06 12.96
C GLY A 250 -9.76 -4.59 12.09
N GLY A 251 -9.50 -3.64 11.20
CA GLY A 251 -10.50 -3.08 10.29
C GLY A 251 -10.88 -3.99 9.11
N MET A 252 -10.02 -4.94 8.71
CA MET A 252 -10.37 -5.94 7.67
C MET A 252 -11.62 -6.75 8.01
N LYS A 253 -11.99 -6.87 9.28
CA LYS A 253 -13.22 -7.56 9.72
C LYS A 253 -14.51 -6.87 9.26
N SER A 254 -14.48 -5.58 8.95
CA SER A 254 -15.63 -4.82 8.44
C SER A 254 -15.64 -4.70 6.92
N VAL A 255 -14.61 -5.20 6.23
CA VAL A 255 -14.51 -5.20 4.77
C VAL A 255 -15.29 -6.39 4.20
N GLU A 256 -15.93 -6.18 3.04
CA GLU A 256 -16.66 -7.23 2.35
C GLU A 256 -15.71 -8.35 1.89
N LEU A 257 -16.16 -9.60 1.98
CA LEU A 257 -15.32 -10.77 1.72
C LEU A 257 -14.64 -10.72 0.34
N GLN A 258 -15.34 -10.18 -0.67
CA GLN A 258 -14.87 -10.10 -2.05
C GLN A 258 -13.77 -9.03 -2.26
N ASP A 259 -13.69 -8.03 -1.38
CA ASP A 259 -12.69 -6.95 -1.45
C ASP A 259 -11.38 -7.34 -0.74
N LEU A 260 -11.44 -8.30 0.20
CA LEU A 260 -10.27 -8.75 0.97
C LEU A 260 -9.07 -9.17 0.11
N PRO A 261 -9.21 -9.94 -1.00
CA PRO A 261 -8.07 -10.31 -1.82
C PRO A 261 -7.30 -9.10 -2.38
N SER A 262 -8.02 -8.05 -2.79
CA SER A 262 -7.41 -6.83 -3.33
C SER A 262 -6.59 -6.09 -2.26
N LEU A 263 -7.11 -6.01 -1.04
CA LEU A 263 -6.44 -5.39 0.10
C LEU A 263 -5.20 -6.20 0.53
N VAL A 264 -5.32 -7.53 0.59
CA VAL A 264 -4.18 -8.40 0.89
C VAL A 264 -3.11 -8.29 -0.19
N TYR A 265 -3.49 -8.22 -1.47
CA TYR A 265 -2.54 -7.98 -2.54
C TYR A 265 -1.77 -6.67 -2.36
N GLN A 266 -2.46 -5.58 -2.01
CA GLN A 266 -1.81 -4.30 -1.70
C GLN A 266 -0.83 -4.43 -0.52
N LEU A 267 -1.21 -5.12 0.56
CA LEU A 267 -0.32 -5.39 1.70
C LEU A 267 0.92 -6.20 1.29
N LEU A 268 0.76 -7.22 0.45
CA LEU A 268 1.87 -8.02 -0.07
C LEU A 268 2.81 -7.19 -0.96
N VAL A 269 2.28 -6.26 -1.74
CA VAL A 269 3.07 -5.31 -2.54
C VAL A 269 3.83 -4.32 -1.64
N LEU A 270 3.23 -3.87 -0.53
CA LEU A 270 3.94 -3.07 0.46
C LEU A 270 5.08 -3.86 1.13
N ALA A 271 4.80 -5.12 1.50
CA ALA A 271 5.79 -6.01 2.07
C ALA A 271 6.96 -6.24 1.10
N SER A 272 6.71 -6.52 -0.18
CA SER A 272 7.80 -6.73 -1.15
C SER A 272 8.71 -5.51 -1.29
N LYS A 273 8.16 -4.30 -1.08
CA LYS A 273 8.91 -3.04 -1.04
C LYS A 273 9.64 -2.77 0.29
N GLY A 274 9.62 -3.70 1.23
CA GLY A 274 10.34 -3.63 2.51
C GLY A 274 9.51 -3.14 3.70
N PHE A 275 8.20 -2.94 3.54
CA PHE A 275 7.35 -2.53 4.65
C PHE A 275 6.96 -3.72 5.53
N SER A 276 7.65 -3.88 6.68
CA SER A 276 7.31 -4.83 7.75
C SER A 276 6.91 -6.23 7.26
N LYS A 277 7.78 -6.85 6.44
CA LYS A 277 7.48 -8.11 5.72
C LYS A 277 6.92 -9.20 6.63
N ARG A 278 7.60 -9.44 7.75
CA ARG A 278 7.21 -10.46 8.72
C ARG A 278 5.84 -10.19 9.30
N GLU A 279 5.61 -8.97 9.77
CA GLU A 279 4.35 -8.57 10.41
C GLU A 279 3.17 -8.60 9.42
N VAL A 280 3.39 -8.27 8.15
CA VAL A 280 2.36 -8.40 7.09
C VAL A 280 2.01 -9.86 6.87
N ILE A 281 3.00 -10.74 6.69
CA ILE A 281 2.78 -12.17 6.48
C ILE A 281 2.08 -12.79 7.69
N GLU A 282 2.56 -12.48 8.89
CA GLU A 282 1.96 -12.92 10.15
C GLU A 282 0.50 -12.48 10.27
N GLY A 283 0.20 -11.21 10.02
CA GLY A 283 -1.16 -10.70 10.08
C GLY A 283 -2.09 -11.36 9.06
N VAL A 284 -1.62 -11.62 7.83
CA VAL A 284 -2.40 -12.34 6.80
C VAL A 284 -2.71 -13.76 7.27
N VAL A 285 -1.72 -14.52 7.72
CA VAL A 285 -1.95 -15.92 8.13
C VAL A 285 -2.77 -16.03 9.41
N MET A 286 -2.64 -15.07 10.33
CA MET A 286 -3.43 -15.04 11.55
C MET A 286 -4.87 -14.62 11.27
N PHE A 287 -5.11 -13.67 10.37
CA PHE A 287 -6.44 -13.22 9.99
C PHE A 287 -7.26 -14.36 9.37
N PHE A 288 -6.76 -14.99 8.30
CA PHE A 288 -7.45 -16.10 7.62
C PHE A 288 -7.36 -17.42 8.39
N GLY A 289 -6.33 -17.60 9.22
CA GLY A 289 -6.20 -18.74 10.12
C GLY A 289 -7.19 -18.75 11.29
N SER A 290 -7.75 -17.59 11.63
CA SER A 290 -8.68 -17.41 12.74
C SER A 290 -10.08 -17.99 12.47
N LYS A 291 -10.97 -17.88 13.47
CA LYS A 291 -12.36 -18.41 13.45
C LYS A 291 -13.28 -17.81 12.36
N MET A 292 -12.77 -17.00 11.42
CA MET A 292 -13.46 -16.72 10.15
C MET A 292 -13.88 -18.03 9.45
N GLY A 293 -13.13 -19.11 9.68
CA GLY A 293 -13.42 -20.47 9.22
C GLY A 293 -14.52 -21.26 9.95
N LEU A 294 -15.16 -20.74 11.01
CA LEU A 294 -16.26 -21.46 11.68
C LEU A 294 -17.61 -21.31 10.97
N LYS A 295 -17.76 -20.32 10.09
CA LYS A 295 -18.88 -20.21 9.14
C LYS A 295 -18.33 -20.36 7.74
N ALA A 296 -17.84 -21.55 7.43
CA ALA A 296 -17.26 -21.90 6.13
C ALA A 296 -18.32 -21.86 5.01
N SER A 297 -18.69 -20.67 4.57
CA SER A 297 -19.41 -20.49 3.31
C SER A 297 -18.45 -20.78 2.15
N SER A 298 -19.00 -21.23 1.03
CA SER A 298 -18.23 -21.39 -0.21
C SER A 298 -17.49 -20.11 -0.60
N THR A 299 -18.08 -18.93 -0.31
CA THR A 299 -17.48 -17.61 -0.54
C THR A 299 -16.20 -17.40 0.26
N VAL A 300 -16.17 -17.74 1.56
CA VAL A 300 -14.96 -17.60 2.39
C VAL A 300 -13.83 -18.48 1.83
N ARG A 301 -14.15 -19.71 1.43
CA ARG A 301 -13.16 -20.64 0.86
C ARG A 301 -12.56 -20.13 -0.44
N GLN A 302 -13.40 -19.57 -1.32
CA GLN A 302 -12.97 -18.98 -2.58
C GLN A 302 -12.08 -17.75 -2.38
N VAL A 303 -12.44 -16.86 -1.45
CA VAL A 303 -11.64 -15.69 -1.07
C VAL A 303 -10.27 -16.11 -0.55
N GLU A 304 -10.22 -17.07 0.38
CA GLU A 304 -8.96 -17.65 0.87
C GLU A 304 -8.14 -18.26 -0.27
N GLY A 305 -8.78 -18.93 -1.25
CA GLY A 305 -8.12 -19.45 -2.44
C GLY A 305 -7.47 -18.35 -3.30
N THR A 306 -8.17 -17.24 -3.54
CA THR A 306 -7.60 -16.07 -4.23
C THR A 306 -6.45 -15.45 -3.45
N VAL A 307 -6.57 -15.35 -2.12
CA VAL A 307 -5.47 -14.85 -1.26
C VAL A 307 -4.25 -15.77 -1.33
N LEU A 308 -4.43 -17.10 -1.31
CA LEU A 308 -3.34 -18.05 -1.50
C LEU A 308 -2.63 -17.86 -2.85
N LEU A 309 -3.39 -17.59 -3.92
CA LEU A 309 -2.81 -17.28 -5.23
C LEU A 309 -2.02 -15.97 -5.21
N HIS A 310 -2.52 -14.92 -4.53
CA HIS A 310 -1.79 -13.67 -4.36
C HIS A 310 -0.50 -13.85 -3.56
N VAL A 311 -0.52 -14.63 -2.48
CA VAL A 311 0.69 -14.96 -1.72
C VAL A 311 1.68 -15.73 -2.60
N ASN A 312 1.23 -16.76 -3.34
CA ASN A 312 2.08 -17.51 -4.27
C ASN A 312 2.73 -16.59 -5.33
N PHE A 313 1.94 -15.69 -5.91
CA PHE A 313 2.44 -14.72 -6.89
C PHE A 313 3.45 -13.75 -6.26
N ALA A 314 3.15 -13.20 -5.08
CA ALA A 314 4.06 -12.31 -4.38
C ALA A 314 5.39 -13.00 -4.05
N VAL A 315 5.38 -14.25 -3.61
CA VAL A 315 6.59 -15.05 -3.33
C VAL A 315 7.39 -15.36 -4.61
N LYS A 316 6.71 -15.53 -5.77
CA LYS A 316 7.39 -15.67 -7.06
C LYS A 316 8.14 -14.40 -7.46
N GLN A 317 7.55 -13.23 -7.19
CA GLN A 317 8.15 -11.93 -7.50
C GLN A 317 9.25 -11.55 -6.49
N ASP A 318 9.01 -11.76 -5.20
CA ASP A 318 9.96 -11.52 -4.11
C ASP A 318 10.12 -12.80 -3.25
N PRO A 319 11.15 -13.62 -3.52
CA PRO A 319 11.44 -14.84 -2.76
C PRO A 319 11.66 -14.60 -1.25
N SER A 320 12.02 -13.39 -0.82
CA SER A 320 12.21 -13.12 0.60
C SER A 320 10.92 -13.22 1.41
N LEU A 321 9.76 -12.99 0.78
CA LEU A 321 8.45 -13.22 1.42
C LEU A 321 8.24 -14.71 1.76
N GLY A 322 8.71 -15.61 0.90
CA GLY A 322 8.67 -17.06 1.17
C GLY A 322 9.54 -17.44 2.37
N GLN A 323 10.68 -16.76 2.55
CA GLN A 323 11.53 -16.95 3.72
C GLN A 323 10.85 -16.46 5.00
N GLU A 324 10.11 -15.36 4.97
CA GLU A 324 9.35 -14.87 6.12
C GLU A 324 8.22 -15.83 6.52
N VAL A 325 7.47 -16.39 5.56
CA VAL A 325 6.45 -17.44 5.82
C VAL A 325 7.09 -18.62 6.56
N MET A 326 8.21 -19.11 6.04
CA MET A 326 8.94 -20.24 6.60
C MET A 326 9.57 -19.91 7.97
N GLY A 327 10.07 -18.69 8.15
CA GLY A 327 10.64 -18.21 9.41
C GLY A 327 9.58 -18.05 10.51
N LEU A 328 8.37 -17.63 10.14
CA LEU A 328 7.24 -17.48 11.05
C LEU A 328 6.88 -18.82 11.71
N VAL A 329 6.71 -19.88 10.91
CA VAL A 329 6.34 -21.22 11.43
C VAL A 329 7.42 -21.81 12.33
N ARG A 330 8.70 -21.50 12.08
CA ARG A 330 9.80 -21.93 12.97
C ARG A 330 9.84 -21.16 14.28
N SER A 331 9.39 -19.90 14.30
CA SER A 331 9.58 -18.99 15.43
C SER A 331 8.36 -18.89 16.35
N ASP A 332 7.15 -19.03 15.80
CA ASP A 332 5.91 -18.92 16.58
C ASP A 332 4.91 -20.02 16.17
N PHE A 333 4.77 -21.02 17.03
CA PHE A 333 3.87 -22.14 16.79
C PHE A 333 2.38 -21.71 16.79
N ARG A 334 2.05 -20.55 17.38
CA ARG A 334 0.67 -20.00 17.33
C ARG A 334 0.25 -19.61 15.92
N ALA A 335 1.23 -19.33 15.05
CA ALA A 335 0.97 -19.11 13.63
C ALA A 335 0.66 -20.40 12.88
N PHE A 336 0.85 -21.59 13.47
CA PHE A 336 0.53 -22.86 12.84
C PHE A 336 -0.98 -23.11 12.85
N ASN A 337 -1.63 -22.87 11.70
CA ASN A 337 -3.06 -23.06 11.51
C ASN A 337 -3.34 -23.59 10.09
N HIS A 338 -4.60 -23.95 9.81
CA HIS A 338 -5.00 -24.52 8.51
C HIS A 338 -4.61 -23.65 7.31
N PHE A 339 -4.73 -22.32 7.43
CA PHE A 339 -4.39 -21.40 6.37
C PHE A 339 -2.87 -21.30 6.18
N THR A 340 -2.09 -21.27 7.28
CA THR A 340 -0.63 -21.33 7.21
C THR A 340 -0.12 -22.60 6.54
N VAL A 341 -0.75 -23.76 6.82
CA VAL A 341 -0.44 -25.01 6.12
C VAL A 341 -0.73 -24.86 4.62
N ALA A 342 -1.90 -24.32 4.25
CA ALA A 342 -2.24 -24.08 2.85
C ALA A 342 -1.29 -23.09 2.15
N VAL A 343 -0.82 -22.05 2.86
CA VAL A 343 0.20 -21.11 2.35
C VAL A 343 1.51 -21.85 2.09
N LEU A 344 1.99 -22.68 3.02
CA LEU A 344 3.23 -23.47 2.83
C LEU A 344 3.09 -24.47 1.67
N MET A 345 1.95 -25.14 1.54
CA MET A 345 1.67 -26.00 0.38
C MET A 345 1.64 -25.20 -0.93
N SER A 346 1.10 -23.97 -0.91
CA SER A 346 1.11 -23.10 -2.06
C SER A 346 2.54 -22.63 -2.41
N VAL A 347 3.31 -22.20 -1.42
CA VAL A 347 4.71 -21.76 -1.59
C VAL A 347 5.59 -22.91 -2.10
N ALA A 348 5.32 -24.15 -1.68
CA ALA A 348 6.03 -25.33 -2.18
C ALA A 348 5.90 -25.55 -3.69
N ARG A 349 4.89 -24.97 -4.35
CA ARG A 349 4.76 -24.97 -5.82
C ARG A 349 5.83 -24.12 -6.50
N VAL A 350 6.52 -23.24 -5.77
CA VAL A 350 7.71 -22.54 -6.27
C VAL A 350 8.91 -23.47 -6.08
N ARG A 351 9.52 -23.93 -7.18
CA ARG A 351 10.56 -24.99 -7.19
C ARG A 351 11.65 -24.82 -6.12
N ARG A 352 12.17 -23.61 -5.91
CA ARG A 352 13.23 -23.31 -4.92
C ARG A 352 12.80 -23.48 -3.46
N PHE A 353 11.49 -23.51 -3.19
CA PHE A 353 10.92 -23.62 -1.85
C PHE A 353 10.20 -24.96 -1.61
N SER A 354 10.13 -25.84 -2.62
CA SER A 354 9.42 -27.13 -2.51
C SER A 354 9.94 -27.94 -1.32
N GLU A 355 11.22 -28.30 -1.32
CA GLU A 355 11.85 -29.09 -0.25
C GLU A 355 11.80 -28.38 1.10
N SER A 356 12.18 -27.09 1.15
CA SER A 356 12.20 -26.30 2.38
C SER A 356 10.83 -26.18 3.04
N SER A 357 9.75 -25.99 2.26
CA SER A 357 8.39 -25.86 2.80
C SER A 357 7.90 -27.18 3.36
N MET A 358 8.13 -28.29 2.63
CA MET A 358 7.81 -29.64 3.09
C MET A 358 8.58 -30.01 4.34
N GLY A 359 9.88 -29.70 4.38
CA GLY A 359 10.74 -29.90 5.52
C GLY A 359 10.24 -29.17 6.77
N ILE A 360 9.82 -27.92 6.65
CA ILE A 360 9.28 -27.14 7.78
C ILE A 360 7.98 -27.73 8.30
N LEU A 361 7.04 -28.09 7.41
CA LEU A 361 5.79 -28.73 7.82
C LEU A 361 6.05 -30.05 8.56
N LYS A 362 6.96 -30.87 8.01
CA LYS A 362 7.37 -32.13 8.64
C LYS A 362 8.03 -31.88 9.99
N THR A 363 8.97 -30.94 10.09
CA THR A 363 9.64 -30.61 11.36
C THR A 363 8.65 -30.08 12.39
N ALA A 364 7.74 -29.17 12.03
CA ALA A 364 6.74 -28.65 12.95
C ALA A 364 5.85 -29.77 13.53
N LEU A 365 5.42 -30.71 12.67
CA LEU A 365 4.63 -31.86 13.08
C LEU A 365 5.41 -32.81 14.00
N ILE A 366 6.65 -33.18 13.62
CA ILE A 366 7.50 -34.06 14.43
C ILE A 366 7.84 -33.42 15.77
N THR A 367 8.13 -32.12 15.80
CA THR A 367 8.39 -31.38 17.04
C THR A 367 7.16 -31.41 17.94
N ALA A 368 5.95 -31.17 17.41
CA ALA A 368 4.73 -31.25 18.21
C ALA A 368 4.55 -32.63 18.85
N TYR A 369 4.70 -33.71 18.07
CA TYR A 369 4.61 -35.07 18.61
C TYR A 369 5.70 -35.36 19.66
N ARG A 370 6.94 -34.91 19.41
CA ARG A 370 8.06 -35.11 20.33
C ARG A 370 7.86 -34.36 21.64
N ASP A 371 7.42 -33.10 21.57
CA ASP A 371 7.19 -32.25 22.73
C ASP A 371 6.07 -32.84 23.61
N TYR A 372 4.98 -33.32 22.99
CA TYR A 372 3.94 -34.04 23.72
C TYR A 372 4.45 -35.33 24.36
N LYS A 373 5.19 -36.15 23.61
CA LYS A 373 5.76 -37.40 24.16
C LYS A 373 6.69 -37.12 25.34
N PHE A 374 7.50 -36.07 25.24
CA PHE A 374 8.36 -35.62 26.33
C PHE A 374 7.53 -35.17 27.54
N ALA A 375 6.50 -34.34 27.32
CA ALA A 375 5.60 -33.85 28.36
C ALA A 375 4.89 -35.00 29.09
N LYS A 376 4.35 -35.98 28.34
CA LYS A 376 3.69 -37.17 28.89
C LYS A 376 4.63 -38.04 29.72
N GLY A 377 5.89 -38.20 29.28
CA GLY A 377 6.91 -38.94 30.01
C GLY A 377 7.50 -38.20 31.22
N CYS A 378 7.33 -36.88 31.30
CA CYS A 378 7.90 -36.05 32.35
C CYS A 378 7.04 -36.04 33.61
N LYS A 379 7.51 -36.69 34.67
CA LYS A 379 6.84 -36.72 35.98
C LYS A 379 6.82 -35.35 36.69
N TRP A 380 7.72 -34.44 36.32
CA TRP A 380 7.85 -33.11 36.92
C TRP A 380 6.86 -32.10 36.34
N LEU A 381 6.27 -32.40 35.19
CA LEU A 381 5.37 -31.47 34.52
C LEU A 381 3.95 -31.58 35.13
N PRO A 382 3.32 -30.45 35.50
CA PRO A 382 1.91 -30.41 35.87
C PRO A 382 1.01 -31.03 34.80
N ASP A 383 -0.10 -31.65 35.22
CA ASP A 383 -1.02 -32.30 34.29
C ASP A 383 -1.72 -31.28 33.37
N ASP A 384 -1.97 -30.05 33.83
CA ASP A 384 -2.51 -28.96 33.00
C ASP A 384 -1.60 -28.65 31.80
N LEU A 385 -0.29 -28.62 32.02
CA LEU A 385 0.68 -28.39 30.94
C LEU A 385 0.75 -29.58 29.98
N LYS A 386 0.64 -30.82 30.48
CA LYS A 386 0.58 -32.02 29.61
C LYS A 386 -0.64 -31.98 28.70
N GLU A 387 -1.79 -31.53 29.21
CA GLU A 387 -3.00 -31.36 28.41
C GLU A 387 -2.83 -30.23 27.37
N GLU A 388 -2.13 -29.14 27.70
CA GLU A 388 -1.80 -28.08 26.74
C GLU A 388 -0.94 -28.61 25.56
N TYR A 389 0.06 -29.45 25.84
CA TYR A 389 0.84 -30.12 24.79
C TYR A 389 -0.01 -31.09 23.95
N LEU A 390 -0.89 -31.88 24.58
CA LEU A 390 -1.81 -32.77 23.85
C LEU A 390 -2.73 -31.98 22.93
N GLN A 391 -3.30 -30.90 23.44
CA GLN A 391 -4.19 -30.03 22.67
C GLN A 391 -3.45 -29.33 21.52
N SER A 392 -2.19 -28.95 21.74
CA SER A 392 -1.34 -28.36 20.70
C SER A 392 -1.12 -29.33 19.53
N VAL A 393 -0.80 -30.60 19.80
CA VAL A 393 -0.67 -31.62 18.73
C VAL A 393 -1.99 -31.83 18.00
N LYS A 394 -3.11 -31.93 18.73
CA LYS A 394 -4.44 -32.07 18.12
C LYS A 394 -4.78 -30.89 17.21
N ILE A 395 -4.39 -29.67 17.57
CA ILE A 395 -4.58 -28.47 16.73
C ILE A 395 -3.76 -28.59 15.43
N VAL A 396 -2.53 -29.10 15.51
CA VAL A 396 -1.63 -29.28 14.35
C VAL A 396 -2.18 -30.31 13.38
N GLU A 397 -2.53 -31.51 13.86
CA GLU A 397 -3.14 -32.57 13.04
C GLU A 397 -4.42 -32.05 12.37
N LYS A 398 -5.30 -31.40 13.14
CA LYS A 398 -6.53 -30.81 12.62
C LYS A 398 -6.27 -29.70 11.62
N ALA A 399 -5.26 -28.86 11.82
CA ALA A 399 -4.90 -27.80 10.88
C ALA A 399 -4.46 -28.40 9.53
N VAL A 400 -3.65 -29.45 9.56
CA VAL A 400 -3.20 -30.16 8.35
C VAL A 400 -4.38 -30.81 7.63
N LEU A 401 -5.19 -31.61 8.33
CA LEU A 401 -6.36 -32.26 7.73
C LEU A 401 -7.37 -31.25 7.19
N ARG A 402 -7.59 -30.15 7.91
CA ARG A 402 -8.49 -29.09 7.48
C ARG A 402 -8.01 -28.44 6.18
N ALA A 403 -6.71 -28.14 6.07
CA ALA A 403 -6.12 -27.59 4.84
C ALA A 403 -6.34 -28.51 3.63
N VAL A 404 -6.26 -29.84 3.83
CA VAL A 404 -6.57 -30.82 2.78
C VAL A 404 -8.06 -30.86 2.46
N SER A 405 -8.92 -30.90 3.48
CA SER A 405 -10.38 -30.96 3.30
C SER A 405 -10.94 -29.74 2.57
N GLU A 406 -10.31 -28.58 2.76
CA GLU A 406 -10.70 -27.32 2.13
C GLU A 406 -9.91 -27.02 0.84
N SER A 407 -9.19 -28.00 0.30
CA SER A 407 -8.41 -27.82 -0.94
C SER A 407 -9.27 -27.73 -2.22
N ASN A 408 -10.59 -27.80 -2.09
CA ASN A 408 -11.55 -27.51 -3.16
C ASN A 408 -11.85 -26.00 -3.26
N LEU A 409 -12.68 -25.59 -4.24
CA LEU A 409 -13.19 -24.22 -4.37
C LEU A 409 -12.07 -23.17 -4.54
N GLY A 410 -11.19 -23.36 -5.54
CA GLY A 410 -10.17 -22.38 -5.92
C GLY A 410 -8.82 -22.55 -5.20
N ARG A 411 -8.62 -23.66 -4.49
CA ARG A 411 -7.33 -24.05 -3.90
C ARG A 411 -6.66 -25.24 -4.60
N GLU A 412 -7.16 -25.65 -5.76
CA GLU A 412 -6.69 -26.85 -6.48
C GLU A 412 -5.20 -26.78 -6.84
N HIS A 413 -4.61 -25.58 -6.93
CA HIS A 413 -3.18 -25.41 -7.23
C HIS A 413 -2.25 -26.01 -6.17
N ILE A 414 -2.72 -26.25 -4.95
CA ILE A 414 -1.93 -26.84 -3.86
C ILE A 414 -2.00 -28.38 -3.83
N VAL A 415 -2.91 -29.00 -4.61
CA VAL A 415 -3.14 -30.45 -4.61
C VAL A 415 -1.86 -31.28 -4.82
N PRO A 416 -0.98 -30.97 -5.79
CA PRO A 416 0.25 -31.76 -5.96
C PRO A 416 1.21 -31.66 -4.76
N SER A 417 1.19 -30.52 -4.07
CA SER A 417 1.98 -30.34 -2.85
C SER A 417 1.41 -31.15 -1.68
N ILE A 418 0.08 -31.31 -1.59
CA ILE A 418 -0.56 -32.21 -0.63
C ILE A 418 -0.13 -33.67 -0.90
N VAL A 419 -0.16 -34.11 -2.16
CA VAL A 419 0.28 -35.46 -2.55
C VAL A 419 1.73 -35.69 -2.13
N GLN A 420 2.62 -34.78 -2.53
CA GLN A 420 4.04 -34.84 -2.17
C GLN A 420 4.24 -34.91 -0.65
N PHE A 421 3.54 -34.08 0.13
CA PHE A 421 3.68 -34.08 1.58
C PHE A 421 3.14 -35.36 2.23
N GLY A 422 2.02 -35.89 1.71
CA GLY A 422 1.47 -37.16 2.18
C GLY A 422 2.50 -38.29 2.09
N PHE A 423 3.20 -38.41 0.96
CA PHE A 423 4.27 -39.39 0.81
C PHE A 423 5.50 -39.09 1.70
N VAL A 424 5.88 -37.81 1.84
CA VAL A 424 6.95 -37.40 2.78
C VAL A 424 6.64 -37.84 4.22
N LEU A 425 5.37 -37.83 4.63
CA LEU A 425 4.95 -38.34 5.94
C LEU A 425 4.99 -39.86 6.02
N LEU A 426 4.55 -40.58 4.98
CA LEU A 426 4.60 -42.05 4.92
C LEU A 426 6.03 -42.60 4.94
N GLU A 427 6.98 -41.90 4.30
CA GLU A 427 8.40 -42.26 4.27
C GLU A 427 9.12 -41.90 5.59
N SER A 428 8.46 -41.18 6.50
CA SER A 428 9.05 -40.82 7.77
C SER A 428 9.08 -42.04 8.69
N VAL A 429 10.26 -42.64 8.85
CA VAL A 429 10.48 -43.75 9.78
C VAL A 429 10.30 -43.25 11.21
N GLU A 430 9.20 -43.64 11.86
CA GLU A 430 9.06 -43.49 13.31
C GLU A 430 9.91 -44.58 13.99
N GLU A 431 10.92 -44.18 14.77
CA GLU A 431 11.66 -45.12 15.64
C GLU A 431 10.68 -45.85 16.56
N GLY A 432 10.84 -47.18 16.67
CA GLY A 432 9.83 -48.15 17.13
C GLY A 432 9.16 -47.93 18.49
N ASN A 433 9.61 -46.98 19.30
CA ASN A 433 8.97 -46.56 20.56
C ASN A 433 7.95 -45.40 20.40
N CYS A 434 7.71 -44.88 19.20
CA CYS A 434 6.73 -43.81 18.96
C CYS A 434 5.28 -44.32 18.73
N LYS A 435 5.11 -45.51 18.15
CA LYS A 435 3.81 -46.00 17.68
C LYS A 435 2.79 -46.36 18.78
N GLU A 436 3.25 -46.82 19.95
CA GLU A 436 2.34 -47.27 21.04
C GLU A 436 1.76 -46.12 21.88
N LEU A 437 2.55 -45.08 22.16
CA LEU A 437 2.14 -43.97 23.03
C LEU A 437 1.10 -43.05 22.37
N VAL A 438 1.21 -42.84 21.06
CA VAL A 438 0.40 -41.91 20.26
C VAL A 438 -1.04 -42.42 20.08
N LYS A 439 -1.23 -43.72 19.86
CA LYS A 439 -2.55 -44.32 19.62
C LYS A 439 -3.48 -44.30 20.84
N SER A 440 -2.94 -44.28 22.05
CA SER A 440 -3.74 -44.29 23.29
C SER A 440 -4.47 -42.96 23.58
N ASP A 441 -3.99 -41.84 23.02
CA ASP A 441 -4.51 -40.49 23.32
C ASP A 441 -5.36 -39.90 22.18
N GLY A 442 -5.71 -40.74 21.18
CA GLY A 442 -6.46 -40.32 19.99
C GLY A 442 -5.64 -39.49 18.99
N LEU A 443 -4.31 -39.56 19.07
CA LEU A 443 -3.40 -38.98 18.09
C LEU A 443 -3.13 -39.97 16.96
N MET A 444 -2.86 -39.46 15.77
CA MET A 444 -2.67 -40.26 14.55
C MET A 444 -1.22 -40.72 14.43
N GLY A 445 -0.27 -39.83 14.71
CA GLY A 445 1.14 -40.04 14.36
C GLY A 445 1.43 -39.64 12.91
N THR A 446 2.68 -39.66 12.48
CA THR A 446 3.04 -39.12 11.16
C THR A 446 2.51 -40.00 10.01
N GLU A 447 2.60 -41.32 10.16
CA GLU A 447 2.17 -42.29 9.14
C GLU A 447 0.64 -42.24 8.92
N GLU A 448 -0.15 -42.37 10.00
CA GLU A 448 -1.61 -42.34 9.91
C GLU A 448 -2.13 -40.98 9.44
N LEU A 449 -1.49 -39.87 9.85
CA LEU A 449 -1.83 -38.55 9.32
C LEU A 449 -1.58 -38.49 7.81
N GLY A 450 -0.46 -39.03 7.33
CA GLY A 450 -0.15 -39.14 5.89
C GLY A 450 -1.19 -39.95 5.12
N ILE A 451 -1.61 -41.11 5.66
CA ILE A 451 -2.69 -41.93 5.08
C ILE A 451 -3.98 -41.13 4.98
N GLN A 452 -4.37 -40.45 6.06
CA GLN A 452 -5.66 -39.76 6.15
C GLN A 452 -5.68 -38.50 5.29
N MET A 453 -4.54 -37.81 5.13
CA MET A 453 -4.37 -36.75 4.15
C MET A 453 -4.62 -37.25 2.72
N LEU A 454 -3.93 -38.33 2.31
CA LEU A 454 -4.05 -38.88 0.96
C LEU A 454 -5.46 -39.43 0.69
N LYS A 455 -6.06 -40.08 1.68
CA LYS A 455 -7.43 -40.58 1.62
C LYS A 455 -8.43 -39.43 1.43
N THR A 456 -8.35 -38.40 2.28
CA THR A 456 -9.21 -37.21 2.18
C THR A 456 -9.07 -36.54 0.82
N LEU A 457 -7.83 -36.42 0.31
CA LEU A 457 -7.57 -35.86 -1.00
C LEU A 457 -8.18 -36.70 -2.14
N PHE A 458 -8.03 -38.03 -2.07
CA PHE A 458 -8.59 -38.98 -3.05
C PHE A 458 -10.11 -38.92 -3.14
N GLU A 459 -10.78 -38.73 -2.00
CA GLU A 459 -12.23 -38.57 -1.90
C GLU A 459 -12.71 -37.26 -2.55
N ILE A 460 -11.98 -36.16 -2.35
CA ILE A 460 -12.38 -34.81 -2.79
C ILE A 460 -12.01 -34.53 -4.25
N HIS A 461 -10.85 -35.01 -4.74
CA HIS A 461 -10.29 -34.63 -6.04
C HIS A 461 -10.15 -35.82 -6.98
N GLU A 462 -11.00 -35.90 -8.00
CA GLU A 462 -10.92 -36.96 -9.02
C GLU A 462 -9.58 -36.93 -9.78
N MET A 463 -9.07 -35.75 -10.10
CA MET A 463 -7.79 -35.58 -10.81
C MET A 463 -6.59 -36.07 -9.99
N ALA A 464 -6.67 -36.04 -8.65
CA ALA A 464 -5.60 -36.49 -7.76
C ALA A 464 -5.53 -38.02 -7.65
N ARG A 465 -6.59 -38.75 -8.02
CA ARG A 465 -6.69 -40.22 -7.83
C ARG A 465 -5.60 -40.97 -8.57
N ASN A 466 -5.29 -40.56 -9.80
CA ASN A 466 -4.24 -41.17 -10.61
C ASN A 466 -2.85 -40.92 -10.01
N GLU A 467 -2.59 -39.69 -9.54
CA GLU A 467 -1.30 -39.33 -8.94
C GLU A 467 -1.07 -40.05 -7.61
N VAL A 468 -2.11 -40.12 -6.76
CA VAL A 468 -2.07 -40.89 -5.51
C VAL A 468 -1.86 -42.38 -5.79
N GLY A 469 -2.60 -42.96 -6.75
CA GLY A 469 -2.46 -44.35 -7.15
C GLY A 469 -1.03 -44.69 -7.64
N MET A 470 -0.48 -43.88 -8.54
CA MET A 470 0.88 -44.05 -9.05
C MET A 470 1.93 -43.91 -7.95
N GLY A 471 1.76 -42.96 -7.04
CA GLY A 471 2.66 -42.77 -5.91
C GLY A 471 2.69 -43.99 -4.99
N ILE A 472 1.53 -44.56 -4.66
CA ILE A 472 1.43 -45.78 -3.86
C ILE A 472 2.15 -46.95 -4.56
N THR A 473 1.89 -47.15 -5.86
CA THR A 473 2.57 -48.20 -6.63
C THR A 473 4.09 -48.02 -6.64
N SER A 474 4.56 -46.79 -6.74
CA SER A 474 6.01 -46.47 -6.74
C SER A 474 6.66 -46.78 -5.38
N VAL A 475 6.01 -46.39 -4.28
CA VAL A 475 6.49 -46.70 -2.92
C VAL A 475 6.55 -48.20 -2.68
N LEU A 476 5.49 -48.92 -3.06
CA LEU A 476 5.46 -50.39 -2.96
C LEU A 476 6.56 -51.03 -3.81
N ALA A 477 6.73 -50.59 -5.05
CA ALA A 477 7.80 -51.11 -5.92
C ALA A 477 9.20 -50.89 -5.34
N LEU A 478 9.46 -49.73 -4.75
CA LEU A 478 10.73 -49.44 -4.07
C LEU A 478 10.94 -50.30 -2.82
N GLN A 479 9.89 -50.53 -2.02
CA GLN A 479 9.95 -51.42 -0.87
C GLN A 479 10.22 -52.87 -1.30
N PHE A 480 9.54 -53.36 -2.36
CA PHE A 480 9.79 -54.68 -2.93
C PHE A 480 11.23 -54.81 -3.43
N LEU A 481 11.75 -53.81 -4.15
CA LEU A 481 13.14 -53.79 -4.61
C LEU A 481 14.14 -53.80 -3.45
N ASN A 482 13.88 -53.05 -2.37
CA ASN A 482 14.74 -53.03 -1.18
C ASN A 482 14.74 -54.36 -0.43
N VAL A 483 13.58 -55.01 -0.28
CA VAL A 483 13.49 -56.35 0.32
C VAL A 483 14.24 -57.38 -0.52
N HIS A 484 14.08 -57.31 -1.85
CA HIS A 484 14.76 -58.21 -2.78
C HIS A 484 16.29 -57.98 -2.81
N ALA A 485 16.74 -56.72 -2.71
CA ALA A 485 18.15 -56.37 -2.59
C ALA A 485 18.76 -56.87 -1.28
N HIS A 486 18.02 -56.80 -0.17
CA HIS A 486 18.46 -57.35 1.12
C HIS A 486 18.52 -58.88 1.11
N GLN A 487 17.59 -59.55 0.42
CA GLN A 487 17.61 -61.02 0.25
C GLN A 487 18.70 -61.49 -0.71
N CYS A 488 19.11 -60.70 -1.71
CA CYS A 488 20.23 -61.03 -2.59
C CYS A 488 21.61 -60.68 -2.01
N SER A 489 21.66 -59.94 -0.90
CA SER A 489 22.90 -59.59 -0.17
C SER A 489 23.21 -60.53 1.00
N LEU A 490 22.29 -61.44 1.33
CA LEU A 490 22.47 -62.59 2.23
C LEU A 490 22.77 -63.84 1.39
#